data_AF-A0A482THY3-F1
#
_entry.id   AF-A0A482THY3-F1
#
_cell.length_a   1.000
_cell.length_b   1.000
_cell.length_c   1.000
_cell.angle_alpha   90.00
_cell.angle_beta   90.00
_cell.angle_gamma   90.00
#
_symmetry.space_group_name_H-M   'P 1'
#
loop_
_entity.id
_entity.type
_entity.pdbx_description
1 polymer ?
#
loop_
_entity_poly.entity_id
_entity_poly.type
_entity_poly.pdbx_seq_one_letter_code
_entity_poly.pdbx_strand_id
1 'polypeptide(L)'
;MASGYNGVFGAFPYAFRQSRSRLFKSYVVCSALAVAFISLFIVIALIVLVGQTAAIQGGQLTLSRAFYIVVGLLVILPAVAPTLVVARRHRRGIESSPRYEVALAIAGYLFLLSLYLGAVASMPETFVLDGETVARPAPTGLFAPVISLLYAIPQAFSWSVPLVGALLVAAAHKLFG
;
A
#
# COMPACT_ATOMS: atom_id res chain seq x y z
N MET A 1 -13.59 7.85 31.26
CA MET A 1 -13.80 6.99 30.08
C MET A 1 -12.95 7.54 28.95
N ALA A 2 -11.91 6.82 28.50
CA ALA A 2 -11.02 7.33 27.46
C ALA A 2 -11.80 7.42 26.15
N SER A 3 -11.91 8.63 25.60
CA SER A 3 -12.52 8.88 24.29
C SER A 3 -11.82 8.02 23.25
N GLY A 4 -12.53 7.03 22.71
CA GLY A 4 -12.01 6.12 21.69
C GLY A 4 -11.82 6.84 20.34
N TYR A 5 -11.15 6.18 19.41
CA TYR A 5 -11.11 6.67 18.03
C TYR A 5 -12.43 6.34 17.31
N ASN A 6 -13.08 7.33 16.71
CA ASN A 6 -14.31 7.19 15.93
C ASN A 6 -13.99 6.70 14.50
N GLY A 7 -13.44 5.48 14.37
CA GLY A 7 -13.11 4.85 13.09
C GLY A 7 -11.71 5.17 12.55
N VAL A 8 -11.47 4.80 11.27
CA VAL A 8 -10.12 4.79 10.66
C VAL A 8 -9.42 6.15 10.75
N PHE A 9 -10.12 7.24 10.46
CA PHE A 9 -9.55 8.59 10.52
C PHE A 9 -9.13 9.01 11.93
N GLY A 10 -9.85 8.57 12.97
CA GLY A 10 -9.47 8.81 14.36
C GLY A 10 -8.31 7.92 14.83
N ALA A 11 -8.06 6.79 14.16
CA ALA A 11 -7.05 5.83 14.57
C ALA A 11 -5.62 6.37 14.37
N PHE A 12 -5.38 7.17 13.31
CA PHE A 12 -4.07 7.79 13.06
C PHE A 12 -3.62 8.75 14.17
N PRO A 13 -4.38 9.81 14.53
CA PRO A 13 -3.97 10.71 15.60
C PRO A 13 -3.93 10.01 16.97
N TYR A 14 -4.80 9.03 17.19
CA TYR A 14 -4.79 8.22 18.41
C TYR A 14 -3.52 7.37 18.53
N ALA A 15 -3.18 6.60 17.49
CA ALA A 15 -1.98 5.76 17.44
C ALA A 15 -0.70 6.59 17.58
N PHE A 16 -0.64 7.75 16.93
CA PHE A 16 0.51 8.66 17.01
C PHE A 16 0.75 9.17 18.44
N ARG A 17 -0.33 9.56 19.15
CA ARG A 17 -0.25 10.08 20.52
C ARG A 17 0.15 8.99 21.52
N GLN A 18 -0.43 7.80 21.39
CA GLN A 18 -0.27 6.73 22.37
C GLN A 18 0.99 5.88 22.17
N SER A 19 1.54 5.85 20.95
CA SER A 19 2.76 5.12 20.63
C SER A 19 3.98 5.67 21.38
N ARG A 20 4.89 4.77 21.78
CA ARG A 20 6.17 5.13 22.42
C ARG A 20 7.33 5.16 21.42
N SER A 21 7.22 4.43 20.31
CA SER A 21 8.26 4.35 19.27
C SER A 21 8.25 5.55 18.32
N ARG A 22 9.38 6.25 18.21
CA ARG A 22 9.55 7.35 17.22
C ARG A 22 9.44 6.85 15.78
N LEU A 23 9.92 5.64 15.50
CA LEU A 23 9.82 5.02 14.17
C LEU A 23 8.37 4.69 13.80
N PHE A 24 7.58 4.23 14.78
CA PHE A 24 6.16 4.00 14.54
C PHE A 24 5.41 5.32 14.33
N LYS A 25 5.74 6.37 15.09
CA LYS A 25 5.16 7.70 14.88
C LYS A 25 5.45 8.26 13.48
N SER A 26 6.69 8.14 12.99
CA SER A 26 7.02 8.54 11.63
C SER A 26 6.26 7.70 10.61
N TYR A 27 6.13 6.39 10.84
CA TYR A 27 5.35 5.52 9.98
C TYR A 27 3.87 5.92 9.91
N VAL A 28 3.24 6.27 11.03
CA VAL A 28 1.84 6.72 11.06
C VAL A 28 1.64 7.95 10.17
N VAL A 29 2.58 8.90 10.19
CA VAL A 29 2.53 10.09 9.33
C VAL A 29 2.77 9.72 7.87
N CYS A 30 3.82 8.95 7.57
CA CYS A 30 4.13 8.52 6.20
C CYS A 30 3.00 7.69 5.58
N SER A 31 2.41 6.76 6.34
CA SER A 31 1.29 5.94 5.90
C SER A 31 0.02 6.77 5.70
N ALA A 32 -0.28 7.75 6.55
CA ALA A 32 -1.39 8.66 6.33
C ALA A 32 -1.25 9.43 5.01
N LEU A 33 -0.06 9.96 4.74
CA LEU A 33 0.24 10.67 3.48
C LEU A 33 0.16 9.73 2.27
N ALA A 34 0.78 8.55 2.36
CA ALA A 34 0.76 7.56 1.28
C ALA A 34 -0.66 7.09 0.97
N VAL A 35 -1.46 6.79 2.00
CA VAL A 35 -2.85 6.35 1.84
C VAL A 35 -3.72 7.47 1.28
N ALA A 36 -3.53 8.72 1.72
CA ALA A 36 -4.24 9.86 1.14
C ALA A 36 -3.91 10.03 -0.35
N PHE A 37 -2.62 9.94 -0.71
CA PHE A 37 -2.16 10.03 -2.08
C PHE A 37 -2.69 8.88 -2.96
N ILE A 38 -2.57 7.63 -2.49
CA ILE A 38 -3.09 6.44 -3.20
C ILE A 38 -4.61 6.53 -3.35
N SER A 39 -5.33 6.95 -2.30
CA SER A 39 -6.79 7.11 -2.36
C SER A 39 -7.19 8.18 -3.38
N LEU A 40 -6.45 9.29 -3.45
CA LEU A 40 -6.67 10.32 -4.46
C LEU A 40 -6.49 9.76 -5.88
N PHE A 41 -5.42 9.00 -6.13
CA PHE A 41 -5.19 8.33 -7.42
C PHE A 41 -6.33 7.38 -7.78
N ILE A 42 -6.78 6.56 -6.83
CA ILE A 42 -7.89 5.63 -7.00
C ILE A 42 -9.18 6.39 -7.35
N VAL A 43 -9.47 7.49 -6.67
CA VAL A 43 -10.66 8.31 -6.94
C VAL A 43 -10.58 8.94 -8.33
N ILE A 44 -9.44 9.52 -8.71
CA ILE A 44 -9.25 10.10 -10.05
C ILE A 44 -9.42 9.04 -11.13
N ALA A 45 -8.77 7.88 -10.97
CA ALA A 45 -8.90 6.77 -11.90
C ALA A 45 -10.33 6.25 -11.99
N LEU A 46 -11.07 6.20 -10.86
CA LEU A 46 -12.49 5.87 -10.85
C LEU A 46 -13.32 6.89 -11.64
N ILE A 47 -13.04 8.19 -11.50
CA ILE A 47 -13.71 9.25 -12.27
C ILE A 47 -13.43 9.08 -13.76
N VAL A 48 -12.18 8.84 -14.16
CA VAL A 48 -11.79 8.60 -15.57
C VAL A 48 -12.50 7.36 -16.11
N LEU A 49 -12.52 6.27 -15.33
CA LEU A 49 -13.19 5.03 -15.69
C LEU A 49 -14.69 5.26 -15.91
N VAL A 50 -15.34 6.03 -15.05
CA VAL A 50 -16.76 6.41 -15.25
C VAL A 50 -16.92 7.28 -16.50
N GLY A 51 -16.06 8.27 -16.71
CA GLY A 51 -16.12 9.18 -17.86
C GLY A 51 -15.96 8.47 -19.21
N GLN A 52 -15.00 7.55 -19.33
CA GLN A 52 -14.80 6.73 -20.54
C GLN A 52 -15.99 5.82 -20.85
N THR A 53 -16.78 5.49 -19.83
CA THR A 53 -17.89 4.56 -19.96
C THR A 53 -19.24 5.21 -20.20
N ALA A 54 -19.36 6.52 -19.97
CA ALA A 54 -20.54 7.29 -20.38
C ALA A 54 -20.74 7.25 -21.92
N ALA A 55 -19.70 6.90 -22.68
CA ALA A 55 -19.71 6.79 -24.13
C ALA A 55 -20.12 5.41 -24.68
N ILE A 56 -20.37 4.38 -23.84
CA ILE A 56 -20.61 2.99 -24.29
C ILE A 56 -21.88 2.39 -23.65
N GLN A 57 -22.82 1.91 -24.47
CA GLN A 57 -24.07 1.26 -24.02
C GLN A 57 -23.83 -0.14 -23.40
N GLY A 58 -24.01 -0.23 -22.07
CA GLY A 58 -24.70 -1.30 -21.31
C GLY A 58 -24.27 -2.78 -21.42
N GLY A 59 -23.73 -3.34 -20.31
CA GLY A 59 -23.88 -4.77 -20.01
C GLY A 59 -22.69 -5.47 -19.34
N GLN A 60 -21.47 -5.31 -19.88
CA GLN A 60 -20.28 -6.09 -19.47
C GLN A 60 -19.36 -5.36 -18.47
N LEU A 61 -19.71 -4.14 -18.06
CA LEU A 61 -18.76 -3.20 -17.43
C LEU A 61 -18.77 -3.17 -15.90
N THR A 62 -19.70 -3.84 -15.21
CA THR A 62 -19.81 -3.77 -13.73
C THR A 62 -18.79 -4.65 -13.00
N LEU A 63 -18.49 -5.85 -13.51
CA LEU A 63 -17.56 -6.79 -12.86
C LEU A 63 -16.11 -6.26 -12.85
N SER A 64 -15.64 -5.77 -14.00
CA SER A 64 -14.31 -5.15 -14.16
C SER A 64 -14.13 -3.90 -13.28
N ARG A 65 -15.18 -3.10 -13.11
CA ARG A 65 -15.13 -1.87 -12.28
C ARG A 65 -15.09 -2.14 -10.79
N ALA A 66 -15.84 -3.13 -10.30
CA ALA A 66 -15.79 -3.52 -8.90
C ALA A 66 -14.40 -4.04 -8.50
N PHE A 67 -13.70 -4.71 -9.43
CA PHE A 67 -12.33 -5.18 -9.21
C PHE A 67 -11.36 -4.04 -8.88
N TYR A 68 -11.55 -2.85 -9.47
CA TYR A 68 -10.73 -1.67 -9.17
C TYR A 68 -10.79 -1.28 -7.69
N ILE A 69 -11.99 -1.31 -7.09
CA ILE A 69 -12.20 -1.04 -5.67
C ILE A 69 -11.51 -2.10 -4.81
N VAL A 70 -11.59 -3.37 -5.21
CA VAL A 70 -10.93 -4.48 -4.50
C VAL A 70 -9.41 -4.30 -4.53
N VAL A 71 -8.82 -3.96 -5.67
CA VAL A 71 -7.39 -3.69 -5.78
C VAL A 71 -6.99 -2.49 -4.92
N GLY A 72 -7.77 -1.41 -4.96
CA GLY A 72 -7.53 -0.25 -4.10
C GLY A 72 -7.55 -0.60 -2.61
N LEU A 73 -8.51 -1.43 -2.19
CA LEU A 73 -8.62 -1.91 -0.82
C LEU A 73 -7.45 -2.81 -0.43
N LEU A 74 -7.01 -3.70 -1.32
CA LEU A 74 -5.84 -4.57 -1.11
C LEU A 74 -4.54 -3.79 -0.94
N VAL A 75 -4.44 -2.59 -1.54
CA VAL A 75 -3.31 -1.69 -1.34
C VAL A 75 -3.43 -0.89 -0.04
N ILE A 76 -4.62 -0.35 0.26
CA ILE A 76 -4.82 0.52 1.42
C ILE A 76 -4.78 -0.28 2.73
N LEU A 77 -5.39 -1.47 2.78
CA LEU A 77 -5.52 -2.23 4.02
C LEU A 77 -4.17 -2.54 4.68
N PRO A 78 -3.17 -3.10 3.99
CA PRO A 78 -1.88 -3.40 4.63
C PRO A 78 -1.10 -2.13 4.99
N ALA A 79 -1.29 -1.01 4.29
CA ALA A 79 -0.69 0.27 4.65
C ALA A 79 -1.30 0.88 5.93
N VAL A 80 -2.58 0.64 6.19
CA VAL A 80 -3.28 1.18 7.38
C VAL A 80 -3.24 0.20 8.55
N ALA A 81 -3.03 -1.10 8.29
CA ALA A 81 -3.08 -2.17 9.27
C ALA A 81 -2.16 -1.94 10.49
N PRO A 82 -0.87 -1.56 10.35
CA PRO A 82 -0.02 -1.32 11.51
C PRO A 82 -0.61 -0.28 12.47
N THR A 83 -1.12 0.83 11.91
CA THR A 83 -1.76 1.92 12.65
C THR A 83 -3.00 1.45 13.39
N LEU A 84 -3.89 0.71 12.72
CA LEU A 84 -5.13 0.22 13.31
C LEU A 84 -4.89 -0.77 14.44
N VAL A 85 -3.93 -1.68 14.26
CA VAL A 85 -3.68 -2.72 15.26
C VAL A 85 -3.06 -2.12 16.51
N VAL A 86 -2.11 -1.19 16.39
CA VAL A 86 -1.55 -0.47 17.56
C VAL A 86 -2.63 0.37 18.24
N ALA A 87 -3.45 1.11 17.48
CA ALA A 87 -4.58 1.86 18.03
C ALA A 87 -5.56 0.94 18.79
N ARG A 88 -5.88 -0.23 18.22
CA ARG A 88 -6.77 -1.21 18.85
C ARG A 88 -6.18 -1.79 20.14
N ARG A 89 -4.87 -2.06 20.18
CA ARG A 89 -4.18 -2.60 21.36
C ARG A 89 -4.23 -1.64 22.53
N HIS A 90 -3.86 -0.38 22.28
CA HIS A 90 -3.94 0.70 23.26
C HIS A 90 -5.37 0.95 23.74
N ARG A 91 -6.36 0.92 22.83
CA ARG A 91 -7.78 1.04 23.20
C ARG A 91 -8.25 -0.08 24.14
N ARG A 92 -7.70 -1.29 24.00
CA ARG A 92 -8.02 -2.44 24.85
C ARG A 92 -7.23 -2.48 26.17
N GLY A 93 -6.39 -1.48 26.44
CA GLY A 93 -5.54 -1.45 27.63
C GLY A 93 -4.44 -2.51 27.63
N ILE A 94 -4.14 -3.11 26.47
CA ILE A 94 -3.07 -4.10 26.33
C ILE A 94 -1.76 -3.33 26.17
N GLU A 95 -0.77 -3.59 27.02
CA GLU A 95 0.54 -2.95 26.90
C GLU A 95 1.18 -3.26 25.54
N SER A 96 1.65 -2.22 24.86
CA SER A 96 2.35 -2.32 23.58
C SER A 96 3.86 -2.30 23.84
N SER A 97 4.56 -3.38 23.49
CA SER A 97 6.00 -3.42 23.65
C SER A 97 6.68 -2.52 22.60
N PRO A 98 7.80 -1.84 22.90
CA PRO A 98 8.51 -1.04 21.91
C PRO A 98 8.96 -1.86 20.70
N ARG A 99 9.33 -3.13 20.92
CA ARG A 99 9.72 -4.07 19.85
C ARG A 99 8.57 -4.34 18.88
N TYR A 100 7.36 -4.50 19.40
CA TYR A 100 6.15 -4.68 18.59
C TYR A 100 5.90 -3.47 17.69
N GLU A 101 5.91 -2.25 18.25
CA GLU A 101 5.69 -1.02 17.47
C GLU A 101 6.78 -0.81 16.40
N VAL A 102 8.04 -1.10 16.72
CA VAL A 102 9.16 -1.04 15.75
C VAL A 102 8.99 -2.07 14.64
N ALA A 103 8.70 -3.33 14.96
CA ALA A 103 8.52 -4.39 13.98
C ALA A 103 7.38 -4.06 13.00
N LEU A 104 6.26 -3.55 13.51
CA LEU A 104 5.12 -3.17 12.69
C LEU A 104 5.41 -1.94 11.81
N ALA A 105 6.20 -0.98 12.31
CA ALA A 105 6.66 0.16 11.52
C ALA A 105 7.58 -0.27 10.38
N ILE A 106 8.56 -1.13 10.66
CA ILE A 106 9.48 -1.66 9.64
C ILE A 106 8.69 -2.44 8.57
N ALA A 107 7.82 -3.36 8.98
CA ALA A 107 6.99 -4.11 8.05
C ALA A 107 6.09 -3.21 7.22
N GLY A 108 5.51 -2.17 7.84
CA GLY A 108 4.72 -1.17 7.16
C GLY A 108 5.52 -0.37 6.11
N TYR A 109 6.74 0.06 6.43
CA TYR A 109 7.62 0.74 5.46
C TYR A 109 8.05 -0.20 4.34
N LEU A 110 8.34 -1.46 4.64
CA LEU A 110 8.64 -2.48 3.63
C LEU A 110 7.44 -2.72 2.71
N PHE A 111 6.21 -2.70 3.23
CA PHE A 111 5.02 -2.74 2.40
C PHE A 111 4.93 -1.54 1.45
N LEU A 112 5.11 -0.31 1.95
CA LEU A 112 5.10 0.89 1.09
C LEU A 112 6.19 0.84 0.01
N LEU A 113 7.41 0.38 0.38
CA LEU A 113 8.49 0.16 -0.58
C LEU A 113 8.09 -0.90 -1.61
N SER A 114 7.47 -2.01 -1.18
CA SER A 114 7.05 -3.08 -2.08
C SER A 114 5.98 -2.66 -3.09
N LEU A 115 5.15 -1.66 -2.77
CA LEU A 115 4.23 -1.06 -3.76
C LEU A 115 5.00 -0.40 -4.90
N TYR A 116 6.04 0.38 -4.57
CA TYR A 116 6.91 0.99 -5.57
C TYR A 116 7.67 -0.07 -6.38
N LEU A 117 8.26 -1.06 -5.71
CA LEU A 117 8.97 -2.14 -6.40
C LEU A 117 8.03 -3.00 -7.27
N GLY A 118 6.79 -3.20 -6.84
CA GLY A 118 5.76 -3.87 -7.63
C GLY A 118 5.40 -3.09 -8.89
N ALA A 119 5.33 -1.76 -8.81
CA ALA A 119 5.14 -0.90 -9.99
C ALA A 119 6.32 -1.04 -10.97
N VAL A 120 7.55 -1.03 -10.47
CA VAL A 120 8.76 -1.27 -11.29
C VAL A 120 8.73 -2.66 -11.95
N ALA A 121 8.39 -3.71 -11.19
CA ALA A 121 8.27 -5.07 -11.71
C ALA A 121 7.13 -5.23 -12.74
N SER A 122 6.11 -4.39 -12.68
CA SER A 122 4.98 -4.42 -13.62
C SER A 122 5.28 -3.77 -14.98
N MET A 123 6.45 -3.14 -15.14
CA MET A 123 6.83 -2.43 -16.35
C MET A 123 7.16 -3.41 -17.50
N PRO A 124 6.39 -3.40 -18.60
CA PRO A 124 6.63 -4.27 -19.74
C PRO A 124 7.93 -3.89 -20.45
N GLU A 125 8.49 -4.83 -21.22
CA GLU A 125 9.73 -4.60 -21.98
C GLU A 125 9.60 -3.46 -23.00
N THR A 126 8.44 -3.35 -23.64
CA THR A 126 8.09 -2.28 -24.57
C THR A 126 6.68 -1.78 -24.28
N PHE A 127 6.45 -0.47 -24.37
CA PHE A 127 5.14 0.16 -24.21
C PHE A 127 5.02 1.36 -25.16
N VAL A 128 3.78 1.75 -25.45
CA VAL A 128 3.52 2.90 -26.33
C VAL A 128 3.47 4.17 -25.50
N LEU A 129 4.27 5.16 -25.88
CA LEU A 129 4.27 6.50 -25.31
C LEU A 129 4.20 7.50 -26.48
N ASP A 130 3.19 8.37 -26.48
CA ASP A 130 2.95 9.36 -27.54
C ASP A 130 2.86 8.79 -28.98
N GLY A 131 2.38 7.56 -29.10
CA GLY A 131 2.24 6.85 -30.39
C GLY A 131 3.49 6.13 -30.86
N GLU A 132 4.61 6.27 -30.15
CA GLU A 132 5.86 5.56 -30.42
C GLU A 132 6.04 4.38 -29.46
N THR A 133 6.57 3.26 -29.97
CA THR A 133 6.92 2.11 -29.13
C THR A 133 8.29 2.35 -28.51
N VAL A 134 8.32 2.51 -27.20
CA VAL A 134 9.53 2.77 -26.42
C VAL A 134 9.85 1.55 -25.57
N ALA A 135 11.14 1.20 -25.48
CA ALA A 135 11.62 0.13 -24.60
C ALA A 135 11.79 0.65 -23.16
N ARG A 136 11.57 -0.21 -22.16
CA ARG A 136 11.87 0.13 -20.77
C ARG A 136 13.37 0.45 -20.60
N PRO A 137 13.73 1.42 -19.74
CA PRO A 137 15.13 1.76 -19.50
C PRO A 137 15.94 0.56 -19.02
N ALA A 138 17.15 0.39 -19.54
CA ALA A 138 18.07 -0.65 -19.07
C ALA A 138 18.43 -0.43 -17.59
N PRO A 139 18.54 -1.50 -16.78
CA PRO A 139 19.01 -1.39 -15.40
C PRO A 139 20.41 -0.78 -15.35
N THR A 140 20.56 0.36 -14.69
CA THR A 140 21.83 1.09 -14.60
C THR A 140 22.07 1.64 -13.20
N GLY A 141 23.33 1.99 -12.89
CA GLY A 141 23.73 2.53 -11.60
C GLY A 141 23.77 1.51 -10.46
N LEU A 142 23.81 2.01 -9.22
CA LEU A 142 24.02 1.20 -8.01
C LEU A 142 22.91 0.15 -7.78
N PHE A 143 21.68 0.45 -8.19
CA PHE A 143 20.53 -0.45 -8.01
C PHE A 143 20.25 -1.34 -9.23
N ALA A 144 21.13 -1.35 -10.24
CA ALA A 144 20.96 -2.18 -11.44
C ALA A 144 20.68 -3.67 -11.13
N PRO A 145 21.32 -4.33 -10.15
CA PRO A 145 21.01 -5.72 -9.83
C PRO A 145 19.58 -5.92 -9.32
N VAL A 146 19.09 -5.01 -8.47
CA VAL A 146 17.73 -5.08 -7.92
C VAL A 146 16.70 -4.86 -9.02
N ILE A 147 16.93 -3.86 -9.88
CA ILE A 147 16.03 -3.58 -11.01
C ILE A 147 16.01 -4.76 -12.00
N SER A 148 17.17 -5.36 -12.28
CA SER A 148 17.26 -6.54 -13.15
C SER A 148 16.46 -7.71 -12.59
N LEU A 149 16.52 -7.96 -11.28
CA LEU A 149 15.71 -8.98 -10.62
C LEU A 149 14.21 -8.69 -10.72
N LEU A 150 13.80 -7.43 -10.51
CA LEU A 150 12.40 -7.03 -10.64
C LEU A 150 11.90 -7.19 -12.08
N TYR A 151 12.72 -6.84 -13.06
CA TYR A 151 12.42 -6.96 -14.49
C TYR A 151 12.38 -8.41 -14.99
N ALA A 152 12.99 -9.34 -14.28
CA ALA A 152 12.91 -10.77 -14.55
C ALA A 152 11.59 -11.39 -14.05
N ILE A 153 10.83 -10.70 -13.19
CA ILE A 153 9.51 -11.16 -12.76
C ILE A 153 8.56 -11.04 -13.96
N PRO A 154 7.88 -12.11 -14.41
CA PRO A 154 6.88 -11.99 -15.45
C PRO A 154 5.80 -11.00 -15.03
N GLN A 155 5.38 -10.13 -15.95
CA GLN A 155 4.46 -9.03 -15.62
C GLN A 155 3.18 -9.50 -14.90
N ALA A 156 2.65 -10.67 -15.31
CA ALA A 156 1.48 -11.30 -14.68
C ALA A 156 1.66 -11.67 -13.20
N PHE A 157 2.89 -11.74 -12.70
CA PHE A 157 3.24 -12.04 -11.31
C PHE A 157 3.81 -10.84 -10.54
N SER A 158 3.85 -9.64 -11.15
CA SER A 158 4.34 -8.42 -10.48
C SER A 158 3.60 -8.08 -9.17
N TRP A 159 2.31 -8.44 -9.07
CA TRP A 159 1.50 -8.28 -7.85
C TRP A 159 2.01 -9.11 -6.65
N SER A 160 2.86 -10.12 -6.89
CA SER A 160 3.48 -10.90 -5.81
C SER A 160 4.42 -10.05 -4.94
N VAL A 161 5.04 -9.01 -5.51
CA VAL A 161 5.97 -8.12 -4.79
C VAL A 161 5.26 -7.41 -3.63
N PRO A 162 4.15 -6.67 -3.84
CA PRO A 162 3.41 -6.05 -2.75
C PRO A 162 2.69 -7.07 -1.86
N LEU A 163 2.34 -8.25 -2.37
CA LEU A 163 1.79 -9.33 -1.55
C LEU A 163 2.78 -9.77 -0.47
N VAL A 164 4.06 -9.96 -0.83
CA VAL A 164 5.11 -10.29 0.15
C VAL A 164 5.21 -9.21 1.23
N GLY A 165 5.15 -7.93 0.85
CA GLY A 165 5.10 -6.81 1.80
C GLY A 165 3.91 -6.89 2.76
N ALA A 166 2.71 -7.20 2.25
CA ALA A 166 1.51 -7.35 3.06
C ALA A 166 1.61 -8.55 4.02
N LEU A 167 2.19 -9.66 3.57
CA LEU A 167 2.46 -10.84 4.39
C LEU A 167 3.47 -10.54 5.50
N LEU A 168 4.47 -9.69 5.25
CA LEU A 168 5.41 -9.23 6.29
C LEU A 168 4.70 -8.43 7.38
N VAL A 169 3.72 -7.59 7.04
CA VAL A 169 2.90 -6.89 8.04
C VAL A 169 2.12 -7.88 8.90
N ALA A 170 1.47 -8.88 8.27
CA ALA A 170 0.75 -9.92 8.99
C ALA A 170 1.68 -10.77 9.88
N ALA A 171 2.86 -11.13 9.38
CA ALA A 171 3.87 -11.88 10.12
C ALA A 171 4.41 -11.08 11.31
N ALA A 172 4.75 -9.80 11.12
CA ALA A 172 5.19 -8.92 12.20
C ALA A 172 4.12 -8.79 13.29
N HIS A 173 2.85 -8.68 12.91
CA HIS A 173 1.75 -8.68 13.88
C HIS A 173 1.70 -9.99 14.68
N LYS A 174 1.77 -11.14 14.00
CA LYS A 174 1.65 -12.46 14.62
C LYS A 174 2.85 -12.84 15.50
N LEU A 175 4.07 -12.45 15.12
CA LEU A 175 5.30 -12.86 15.80
C LEU A 175 5.64 -12.00 17.02
N PHE A 176 5.22 -10.72 17.02
CA PHE A 176 5.56 -9.78 18.09
C PHE A 176 4.34 -9.32 18.93
N GLY A 177 3.13 -9.64 18.47
CA GLY A 177 1.85 -9.27 19.10
C GLY A 177 1.29 -10.34 20.01
#